data_AF-A0A964H784-F1
#
_entry.id   AF-A0A964H784-F1
#
_cell.length_a   1.000
_cell.length_b   1.000
_cell.length_c   1.000
_cell.angle_alpha   90.00
_cell.angle_beta   90.00
_cell.angle_gamma   90.00
#
_symmetry.space_group_name_H-M   'P 1'
#
loop_
_entity.id
_entity.type
_entity.pdbx_description
1 polymer ?
#
loop_
_entity_poly.entity_id
_entity_poly.type
_entity_poly.pdbx_seq_one_letter_code
_entity_poly.pdbx_strand_id
1 'polypeptide(L)'
;MSERKKEKPTGNYRKREGDLQLGSNPKINPPDSSEGKSSKGTHSQNLTSDSPKFNRLLALKAGAGSGKTFALAIRYISLLLQGTDPNEILAITFTNKATAEMEERIIKFLRLSRLPEEEQEAVIGELVRSSGLPREIVKEKLEGEELLKKVLEGRLRIWTIDSLLHRIVRKFG
;
A
#
# COMPACT_ATOMS: atom_id res chain seq x y z
N MET A 1 -48.78 -0.35 9.10
CA MET A 1 -48.04 -0.36 7.82
C MET A 1 -46.56 -0.44 8.15
N SER A 2 -45.90 -1.51 7.71
CA SER A 2 -44.61 -2.00 8.22
C SER A 2 -43.41 -1.35 7.52
N GLU A 3 -42.42 -0.93 8.31
CA GLU A 3 -41.13 -0.40 7.86
C GLU A 3 -40.25 -1.51 7.26
N ARG A 4 -39.76 -1.33 6.02
CA ARG A 4 -38.75 -2.21 5.42
C ARG A 4 -37.35 -1.80 5.90
N LYS A 5 -36.72 -2.61 6.74
CA LYS A 5 -35.27 -2.57 6.98
C LYS A 5 -34.53 -2.93 5.69
N LYS A 6 -33.62 -2.07 5.23
CA LYS A 6 -32.66 -2.38 4.15
C LYS A 6 -31.45 -3.10 4.75
N GLU A 7 -31.28 -4.37 4.41
CA GLU A 7 -30.06 -5.14 4.68
C GLU A 7 -28.87 -4.55 3.90
N LYS A 8 -27.70 -4.47 4.54
CA LYS A 8 -26.43 -4.14 3.90
C LYS A 8 -25.82 -5.44 3.34
N PRO A 9 -25.29 -5.45 2.10
CA PRO A 9 -24.68 -6.65 1.55
C PRO A 9 -23.34 -6.93 2.22
N THR A 10 -23.26 -8.03 2.96
CA THR A 10 -22.03 -8.67 3.43
C THR A 10 -21.42 -9.45 2.27
N GLY A 11 -20.55 -8.80 1.51
CA GLY A 11 -19.85 -9.42 0.37
C GLY A 11 -18.69 -10.30 0.83
N ASN A 12 -18.89 -11.62 0.83
CA ASN A 12 -17.82 -12.62 0.96
C ASN A 12 -16.85 -12.52 -0.24
N TYR A 13 -15.57 -12.22 0.01
CA TYR A 13 -14.52 -12.29 -1.01
C TYR A 13 -14.11 -13.75 -1.23
N ARG A 14 -14.83 -14.47 -2.10
CA ARG A 14 -14.33 -15.70 -2.72
C ARG A 14 -13.41 -15.33 -3.90
N LYS A 15 -12.12 -15.63 -3.80
CA LYS A 15 -11.20 -15.61 -4.97
C LYS A 15 -11.78 -16.51 -6.06
N ARG A 16 -11.90 -15.99 -7.29
CA ARG A 16 -12.22 -16.80 -8.49
C ARG A 16 -10.94 -17.05 -9.28
N GLU A 17 -10.83 -18.23 -9.87
CA GLU A 17 -9.75 -18.54 -10.82
C GLU A 17 -9.79 -17.52 -11.97
N GLY A 18 -8.74 -16.70 -12.07
CA GLY A 18 -8.64 -15.59 -13.03
C GLY A 18 -8.08 -14.27 -12.47
N ASP A 19 -7.94 -14.13 -11.15
CA ASP A 19 -7.43 -12.90 -10.52
C ASP A 19 -5.88 -12.82 -10.55
N LEU A 20 -5.37 -11.69 -11.06
CA LEU A 20 -3.96 -11.21 -11.13
C LEU A 20 -2.99 -11.97 -12.05
N GLN A 21 -2.85 -11.48 -13.29
CA GLN A 21 -1.60 -11.64 -14.04
C GLN A 21 -0.70 -10.41 -13.80
N LEU A 22 0.47 -10.63 -13.19
CA LEU A 22 1.55 -9.64 -13.18
C LEU A 22 2.13 -9.55 -14.61
N GLY A 23 2.05 -8.37 -15.23
CA GLY A 23 2.82 -8.10 -16.44
C GLY A 23 4.32 -8.09 -16.12
N SER A 24 5.13 -8.78 -16.93
CA SER A 24 6.59 -8.76 -16.82
C SER A 24 7.15 -7.38 -17.21
N ASN A 25 8.17 -6.92 -16.46
CA ASN A 25 8.82 -5.64 -16.67
C ASN A 25 9.78 -5.71 -17.89
N PRO A 26 9.85 -4.68 -18.76
CA PRO A 26 10.84 -4.65 -19.84
C PRO A 26 12.28 -4.61 -19.30
N LYS A 27 13.18 -5.37 -19.93
CA LYS A 27 14.61 -5.38 -19.59
C LYS A 27 15.24 -4.06 -20.01
N ILE A 28 15.65 -3.24 -19.04
CA ILE A 28 16.53 -2.08 -19.26
C ILE A 28 17.92 -2.54 -18.84
N ASN A 29 18.87 -2.57 -19.79
CA ASN A 29 20.26 -2.90 -19.49
C ASN A 29 20.91 -1.74 -18.72
N PRO A 30 21.66 -2.02 -17.64
CA PRO A 30 22.42 -0.99 -16.95
C PRO A 30 23.56 -0.46 -17.85
N PRO A 31 23.99 0.80 -17.66
CA PRO A 31 25.12 1.36 -18.38
C PRO A 31 26.42 0.66 -17.97
N ASP A 32 27.29 0.48 -18.95
CA ASP A 32 28.60 -0.15 -18.86
C ASP A 32 29.51 0.60 -17.87
N SER A 33 30.06 -0.11 -16.89
CA SER A 33 31.07 0.42 -15.96
C SER A 33 32.31 -0.48 -16.04
N SER A 34 33.25 -0.08 -16.88
CA SER A 34 34.63 -0.54 -16.79
C SER A 34 35.38 0.24 -15.70
N GLU A 35 36.36 -0.47 -15.10
CA GLU A 35 37.45 -0.02 -14.23
C GLU A 35 37.26 -0.09 -12.70
N GLY A 36 38.15 -0.88 -12.06
CA GLY A 36 38.48 -0.80 -10.63
C GLY A 36 38.51 -2.12 -9.85
N LYS A 37 39.53 -2.96 -10.02
CA LYS A 37 39.83 -4.13 -9.16
C LYS A 37 40.42 -3.70 -7.81
N SER A 38 40.02 -4.34 -6.69
CA SER A 38 40.92 -4.99 -5.70
C SER A 38 40.18 -5.51 -4.44
N SER A 39 40.23 -6.86 -4.22
CA SER A 39 40.50 -7.63 -2.98
C SER A 39 40.19 -7.00 -1.59
N LYS A 40 39.64 -7.64 -0.54
CA LYS A 40 39.43 -9.04 -0.08
C LYS A 40 38.57 -8.90 1.21
N GLY A 41 37.69 -9.86 1.54
CA GLY A 41 37.08 -9.89 2.89
C GLY A 41 35.73 -10.61 3.00
N THR A 42 35.81 -11.92 3.18
CA THR A 42 34.89 -12.88 3.83
C THR A 42 33.70 -12.31 4.63
N HIS A 43 32.49 -12.45 4.11
CA HIS A 43 31.30 -13.08 4.73
C HIS A 43 30.11 -12.97 3.76
N SER A 44 30.03 -13.93 2.83
CA SER A 44 28.85 -14.11 1.98
C SER A 44 27.74 -14.70 2.84
N GLN A 45 27.01 -13.85 3.56
CA GLN A 45 25.69 -14.20 4.06
C GLN A 45 24.81 -14.39 2.81
N ASN A 46 24.40 -15.63 2.56
CA ASN A 46 23.48 -15.99 1.50
C ASN A 46 22.13 -15.29 1.76
N LEU A 47 21.91 -14.14 1.11
CA LEU A 47 20.56 -13.61 0.96
C LEU A 47 19.80 -14.58 0.05
N THR A 48 19.02 -15.47 0.65
CA THR A 48 18.05 -16.29 -0.07
C THR A 48 17.14 -15.37 -0.86
N SER A 49 16.97 -15.67 -2.15
CA SER A 49 16.27 -14.87 -3.16
C SER A 49 14.76 -14.70 -2.94
N ASP A 50 14.24 -15.17 -1.80
CA ASP A 50 12.81 -15.37 -1.55
C ASP A 50 12.18 -14.31 -0.62
N SER A 51 12.92 -13.26 -0.25
CA SER A 51 12.30 -12.10 0.42
C SER A 51 11.30 -11.44 -0.54
N PRO A 52 10.03 -11.20 -0.16
CA PRO A 52 9.06 -10.62 -1.07
C PRO A 52 9.53 -9.23 -1.50
N LYS A 53 9.87 -9.09 -2.78
CA LYS A 53 10.46 -7.85 -3.30
C LYS A 53 9.37 -6.79 -3.41
N PHE A 54 9.55 -5.69 -2.69
CA PHE A 54 8.74 -4.49 -2.88
C PHE A 54 8.90 -3.96 -4.30
N ASN A 55 7.86 -4.07 -5.11
CA ASN A 55 7.92 -3.60 -6.49
C ASN A 55 7.88 -2.07 -6.51
N ARG A 56 8.92 -1.39 -7.02
CA ARG A 56 8.96 0.08 -7.09
C ARG A 56 7.89 0.68 -8.01
N LEU A 57 7.53 -0.03 -9.09
CA LEU A 57 6.53 0.40 -10.06
C LEU A 57 5.42 -0.66 -10.17
N LEU A 58 4.26 -0.35 -9.61
CA LEU A 58 3.10 -1.25 -9.59
C LEU A 58 1.97 -0.64 -10.43
N ALA A 59 1.59 -1.34 -11.50
CA ALA A 59 0.42 -0.99 -12.30
C ALA A 59 -0.71 -2.00 -12.00
N LEU A 60 -1.87 -1.50 -11.58
CA LEU A 60 -3.03 -2.33 -11.26
C LEU A 60 -4.11 -2.20 -12.34
N LYS A 61 -4.16 -3.17 -13.25
CA LYS A 61 -5.30 -3.32 -14.15
C LYS A 61 -6.43 -4.01 -13.39
N ALA A 62 -7.64 -3.46 -13.45
CA ALA A 62 -8.75 -4.04 -12.70
C ALA A 62 -10.11 -3.61 -13.27
N GLY A 63 -11.11 -4.49 -13.25
CA GLY A 63 -12.49 -4.18 -13.65
C GLY A 63 -13.28 -3.47 -12.54
N ALA A 64 -14.57 -3.24 -12.72
CA ALA A 64 -15.44 -2.76 -11.64
C ALA A 64 -15.46 -3.78 -10.48
N GLY A 65 -15.43 -3.32 -9.22
CA GLY A 65 -15.53 -4.19 -8.03
C GLY A 65 -14.28 -5.01 -7.67
N SER A 66 -13.18 -4.85 -8.39
CA SER A 66 -11.94 -5.66 -8.27
C SER A 66 -10.99 -5.26 -7.13
N GLY A 67 -11.44 -4.42 -6.19
CA GLY A 67 -10.63 -4.10 -5.00
C GLY A 67 -9.46 -3.12 -5.21
N LYS A 68 -9.40 -2.33 -6.31
CA LYS A 68 -8.32 -1.34 -6.53
C LYS A 68 -8.09 -0.41 -5.34
N THR A 69 -9.16 0.11 -4.75
CA THR A 69 -9.07 1.03 -3.61
C THR A 69 -8.50 0.33 -2.37
N PHE A 70 -8.84 -0.95 -2.18
CA PHE A 70 -8.22 -1.79 -1.15
C PHE A 70 -6.71 -1.94 -1.41
N ALA A 71 -6.32 -2.29 -2.65
CA ALA A 71 -4.92 -2.44 -3.02
C ALA A 71 -4.10 -1.14 -2.86
N LEU A 72 -4.67 0.02 -3.18
CA LEU A 72 -4.00 1.32 -2.97
C LEU A 72 -3.80 1.64 -1.48
N ALA A 73 -4.77 1.35 -0.63
CA ALA A 73 -4.62 1.53 0.82
C ALA A 73 -3.57 0.58 1.41
N ILE A 74 -3.58 -0.70 1.01
CA ILE A 74 -2.53 -1.68 1.37
C ILE A 74 -1.16 -1.20 0.93
N ARG A 75 -1.06 -0.65 -0.29
CA ARG A 75 0.20 -0.14 -0.83
C ARG A 75 0.71 1.07 -0.04
N TYR A 76 -0.17 1.99 0.33
CA TYR A 76 0.18 3.14 1.19
C TYR A 76 0.73 2.66 2.53
N ILE A 77 0.02 1.76 3.21
CA ILE A 77 0.45 1.23 4.51
C ILE A 77 1.73 0.41 4.40
N SER A 78 1.94 -0.28 3.27
CA SER A 78 3.20 -1.01 3.02
C SER A 78 4.41 -0.09 3.00
N LEU A 79 4.28 1.12 2.44
CA LEU A 79 5.34 2.14 2.48
C LEU A 79 5.59 2.61 3.93
N LEU A 80 4.53 2.84 4.70
CA LEU A 80 4.65 3.21 6.13
C LEU A 80 5.36 2.11 6.95
N LEU A 81 5.01 0.84 6.71
CA LEU A 81 5.62 -0.31 7.38
C LEU A 81 7.13 -0.41 7.09
N GLN A 82 7.54 -0.01 5.89
CA GLN A 82 8.93 0.10 5.46
C GLN A 82 9.66 1.33 6.02
N GLY A 83 8.96 2.19 6.77
CA GLY A 83 9.55 3.34 7.45
C GLY A 83 9.43 4.67 6.69
N THR A 84 8.73 4.72 5.55
CA THR A 84 8.46 5.99 4.87
C THR A 84 7.56 6.88 5.74
N ASP A 85 7.93 8.14 5.90
CA ASP A 85 7.10 9.10 6.64
C ASP A 85 5.78 9.37 5.88
N PRO A 86 4.62 9.47 6.55
CA PRO A 86 3.36 9.79 5.88
C PRO A 86 3.41 11.07 5.03
N ASN A 87 4.21 12.06 5.45
CA ASN A 87 4.43 13.31 4.74
C ASN A 87 5.41 13.18 3.57
N GLU A 88 5.96 12.00 3.29
CA GLU A 88 6.76 11.70 2.10
C GLU A 88 5.94 10.96 1.04
N ILE A 89 4.79 10.41 1.41
CA ILE A 89 3.87 9.74 0.47
C ILE A 89 2.90 10.78 -0.11
N LEU A 90 2.69 10.76 -1.42
CA LEU A 90 1.66 11.55 -2.12
C LEU A 90 0.75 10.58 -2.87
N ALA A 91 -0.53 10.56 -2.50
CA ALA A 91 -1.56 9.85 -3.24
C ALA A 91 -2.41 10.85 -4.01
N ILE A 92 -2.73 10.54 -5.27
CA ILE A 92 -3.47 11.42 -6.16
C ILE A 92 -4.69 10.67 -6.69
N THR A 93 -5.84 11.35 -6.76
CA THR A 93 -7.09 10.80 -7.27
C THR A 93 -7.87 11.83 -8.09
N PHE A 94 -8.98 11.41 -8.72
CA PHE A 94 -9.80 12.28 -9.56
C PHE A 94 -10.87 13.06 -8.78
N THR A 95 -11.30 12.58 -7.61
CA THR A 95 -12.44 13.20 -6.89
C THR A 95 -12.14 13.35 -5.41
N ASN A 96 -12.71 14.41 -4.80
CA ASN A 96 -12.63 14.62 -3.36
C ASN A 96 -13.25 13.46 -2.57
N LYS A 97 -14.30 12.83 -3.11
CA LYS A 97 -14.91 11.63 -2.52
C LYS A 97 -13.91 10.48 -2.44
N ALA A 98 -13.18 10.20 -3.52
CA ALA A 98 -12.17 9.15 -3.53
C ALA A 98 -10.98 9.48 -2.60
N THR A 99 -10.66 10.76 -2.40
CA THR A 99 -9.68 11.20 -1.40
C THR A 99 -10.13 10.78 0.00
N ALA A 100 -11.35 11.15 0.39
CA ALA A 100 -11.91 10.83 1.70
C ALA A 100 -12.05 9.31 1.90
N GLU A 101 -12.52 8.58 0.90
CA GLU A 101 -12.63 7.11 0.97
C GLU A 101 -11.26 6.43 1.15
N MET A 102 -10.20 6.97 0.53
CA MET A 102 -8.85 6.44 0.69
C MET A 102 -8.29 6.73 2.08
N GLU A 103 -8.49 7.94 2.59
CA GLU A 103 -8.11 8.34 3.96
C GLU A 103 -8.79 7.46 5.02
N GLU A 104 -10.11 7.34 4.94
CA GLU A 104 -10.90 6.51 5.86
C GLU A 104 -10.40 5.07 5.85
N ARG A 105 -10.07 4.53 4.67
CA ARG A 105 -9.61 3.15 4.52
C ARG A 105 -8.22 2.93 5.09
N ILE A 106 -7.29 3.87 4.91
CA ILE A 106 -5.96 3.80 5.52
C ILE A 106 -6.09 3.78 7.05
N ILE A 107 -6.88 4.70 7.62
CA ILE A 107 -7.13 4.76 9.06
C ILE A 107 -7.82 3.48 9.55
N LYS A 108 -8.79 2.97 8.80
CA LYS A 108 -9.49 1.71 9.11
C LYS A 108 -8.51 0.54 9.25
N PHE A 109 -7.60 0.38 8.28
CA PHE A 109 -6.65 -0.74 8.29
C PHE A 109 -5.54 -0.58 9.32
N LEU A 110 -5.13 0.66 9.63
CA LEU A 110 -4.21 0.93 10.74
C LEU A 110 -4.86 0.66 12.12
N ARG A 111 -6.19 0.77 12.23
CA ARG A 111 -6.97 0.34 13.40
C ARG A 111 -7.34 -1.15 13.31
N LEU A 112 -6.34 -2.00 13.06
CA LEU A 112 -6.52 -3.42 12.79
C LEU A 112 -7.38 -4.13 13.85
N SER A 113 -7.14 -3.82 15.14
CA SER A 113 -7.87 -4.39 16.29
C SER A 113 -9.38 -4.13 16.29
N ARG A 114 -9.86 -3.16 15.50
CA ARG A 114 -11.30 -2.84 15.36
C ARG A 114 -11.99 -3.61 14.23
N LEU A 115 -11.25 -4.41 13.48
CA LEU A 115 -11.79 -5.21 12.39
C LEU A 115 -12.19 -6.61 12.88
N PRO A 116 -13.18 -7.27 12.24
CA PRO A 116 -13.42 -8.69 12.44
C PRO A 116 -12.16 -9.51 12.14
N GLU A 117 -11.92 -10.62 12.86
CA GLU A 117 -10.71 -11.44 12.72
C GLU A 117 -10.43 -11.87 11.27
N GLU A 118 -11.47 -12.24 10.51
CA GLU A 118 -11.33 -12.59 9.10
C GLU A 118 -10.80 -11.42 8.23
N GLU A 119 -11.28 -10.20 8.50
CA GLU A 119 -10.81 -9.00 7.80
C GLU A 119 -9.40 -8.63 8.25
N GLN A 120 -9.05 -8.82 9.53
CA GLN A 120 -7.68 -8.63 10.01
C GLN A 120 -6.70 -9.55 9.29
N GLU A 121 -7.04 -10.83 9.17
CA GLU A 121 -6.22 -11.82 8.50
C GLU A 121 -5.99 -11.47 7.02
N ALA A 122 -7.05 -11.04 6.33
CA ALA A 122 -6.95 -10.61 4.94
C ALA A 122 -6.03 -9.39 4.78
N VAL A 123 -6.15 -8.38 5.66
CA VAL A 123 -5.32 -7.18 5.64
C VAL A 123 -3.85 -7.52 5.93
N ILE A 124 -3.57 -8.29 6.99
CA ILE A 124 -2.20 -8.71 7.33
C ILE A 124 -1.58 -9.50 6.16
N GLY A 125 -2.32 -10.46 5.60
CA GLY A 125 -1.83 -11.29 4.51
C GLY A 125 -1.42 -10.45 3.29
N GLU A 126 -2.18 -9.42 2.95
CA GLU A 126 -1.85 -8.52 1.84
C GLU A 126 -0.71 -7.55 2.18
N LEU A 127 -0.62 -7.08 3.42
CA LEU A 127 0.50 -6.25 3.86
C LEU A 127 1.82 -7.01 3.85
N VAL A 128 1.84 -8.28 4.27
CA VAL A 128 3.02 -9.15 4.16
C VAL A 128 3.47 -9.27 2.70
N ARG A 129 2.53 -9.57 1.79
CA ARG A 129 2.81 -9.68 0.35
C ARG A 129 3.33 -8.38 -0.26
N SER A 130 2.69 -7.26 0.08
CA SER A 130 2.97 -5.96 -0.53
C SER A 130 4.21 -5.27 0.04
N SER A 131 4.47 -5.39 1.35
CA SER A 131 5.60 -4.75 2.03
C SER A 131 6.91 -5.54 1.95
N GLY A 132 6.83 -6.86 1.76
CA GLY A 132 8.03 -7.71 1.82
C GLY A 132 8.51 -8.04 3.23
N LEU A 133 7.77 -7.62 4.26
CA LEU A 133 8.15 -7.82 5.65
C LEU A 133 7.58 -9.14 6.21
N PRO A 134 8.29 -9.79 7.15
CA PRO A 134 7.76 -10.94 7.88
C PRO A 134 6.46 -10.60 8.61
N ARG A 135 5.58 -11.59 8.75
CA ARG A 135 4.24 -11.44 9.34
C ARG A 135 4.30 -10.91 10.78
N GLU A 136 5.28 -11.37 11.54
CA GLU A 136 5.52 -10.99 12.93
C GLU A 136 5.81 -9.49 13.03
N ILE A 137 6.66 -8.97 12.14
CA ILE A 137 7.01 -7.55 12.08
C ILE A 137 5.81 -6.69 11.64
N VAL A 138 5.02 -7.18 10.68
CA VAL A 138 3.80 -6.47 10.25
C VAL A 138 2.82 -6.36 11.41
N LYS A 139 2.57 -7.46 12.13
CA LYS A 139 1.69 -7.48 13.30
C LYS A 139 2.17 -6.54 14.39
N GLU A 140 3.44 -6.68 14.81
CA GLU A 140 4.05 -5.83 15.84
C GLU A 140 3.88 -4.34 15.53
N LYS A 141 4.16 -3.92 14.29
CA LYS A 141 4.04 -2.52 13.87
C LYS A 141 2.59 -2.01 13.83
N LEU A 142 1.62 -2.87 13.52
CA LEU A 142 0.20 -2.50 13.51
C LEU A 142 -0.38 -2.46 14.92
N GLU A 143 0.01 -3.39 15.79
CA GLU A 143 -0.43 -3.47 17.18
C GLU A 143 0.17 -2.36 18.05
N GLY A 144 1.39 -1.92 17.75
CA GLY A 144 2.07 -0.85 18.50
C GLY A 144 1.48 0.55 18.31
N GLU A 145 0.49 0.73 17.42
CA GLU A 145 -0.21 1.99 17.09
C GLU A 145 0.66 3.20 16.68
N GLU A 146 1.99 3.10 16.69
CA GLU A 146 2.91 4.19 16.34
C GLU A 146 2.67 4.70 14.90
N LEU A 147 2.39 3.80 13.96
CA LEU A 147 2.02 4.19 12.59
C LEU A 147 0.68 4.92 12.52
N LEU A 148 -0.30 4.47 13.31
CA LEU A 148 -1.60 5.14 13.40
C LEU A 148 -1.43 6.56 13.97
N LYS A 149 -0.64 6.70 15.03
CA LYS A 149 -0.32 7.99 15.65
C LYS A 149 0.35 8.93 14.65
N LYS A 150 1.39 8.48 13.95
CA LYS A 150 2.06 9.26 12.90
C LYS A 150 1.11 9.70 11.78
N VAL A 151 0.17 8.84 11.39
CA VAL A 151 -0.84 9.16 10.38
C VAL A 151 -1.85 10.19 10.88
N LEU A 152 -2.26 10.12 12.14
CA LEU A 152 -3.24 11.05 12.73
C LEU A 152 -2.63 12.41 13.09
N GLU A 153 -1.37 12.44 13.51
CA GLU A 153 -0.60 13.67 13.78
C GLU A 153 -0.10 14.32 12.48
N GLY A 154 0.24 13.48 11.51
CA GLY A 154 0.67 13.90 10.18
C GLY A 154 -0.50 14.38 9.33
N ARG A 155 -0.16 15.06 8.23
CA ARG A 155 -1.14 15.41 7.22
C ARG A 155 -1.06 14.39 6.08
N LEU A 156 -2.01 13.46 6.04
CA LEU A 156 -2.16 12.57 4.89
C LEU A 156 -2.27 13.39 3.59
N ARG A 157 -1.26 13.28 2.72
CA ARG A 157 -1.21 13.99 1.44
C ARG A 157 -1.92 13.16 0.38
N ILE A 158 -3.24 13.11 0.50
CA ILE A 158 -4.13 12.50 -0.49
C ILE A 158 -4.88 13.65 -1.17
N TRP A 159 -4.57 13.92 -2.43
CA TRP A 159 -5.08 15.09 -3.14
C TRP A 159 -5.80 14.71 -4.43
N THR A 160 -6.70 15.58 -4.87
CA THR A 160 -7.14 15.52 -6.27
C THR A 160 -6.05 16.04 -7.20
N ILE A 161 -6.09 15.62 -8.46
CA ILE A 161 -5.23 16.18 -9.51
C ILE A 161 -5.34 17.70 -9.54
N ASP A 162 -6.56 18.25 -9.54
CA ASP A 162 -6.79 19.70 -9.56
C ASP A 162 -6.19 20.41 -8.34
N SER A 163 -6.36 19.83 -7.15
CA SER A 163 -5.82 20.41 -5.91
C SER A 163 -4.30 20.45 -5.91
N LEU A 164 -3.66 19.41 -6.46
CA LEU A 164 -2.21 19.37 -6.64
C LEU A 164 -1.75 20.45 -7.63
N LEU A 165 -2.38 20.51 -8.81
CA LEU A 165 -2.03 21.49 -9.85
C LEU A 165 -2.17 22.92 -9.35
N HIS A 166 -3.30 23.24 -8.72
CA HIS A 166 -3.54 24.55 -8.13
C HIS A 166 -2.51 24.91 -7.04
N ARG A 167 -2.00 23.92 -6.29
CA ARG A 167 -0.94 24.15 -5.29
C ARG A 167 0.42 24.37 -5.93
N ILE A 168 0.74 23.67 -7.02
CA ILE A 168 1.98 23.88 -7.78
C ILE A 168 1.97 25.30 -8.35
N VAL A 169 0.92 25.69 -9.07
CA VAL A 169 0.82 27.02 -9.70
C VAL A 169 0.99 28.14 -8.67
N ARG A 170 0.30 28.09 -7.52
CA ARG A 170 0.44 29.11 -6.46
C ARG A 170 1.80 29.14 -5.76
N LYS A 171 2.62 28.10 -5.88
CA LYS A 171 3.95 28.05 -5.26
C LYS A 171 5.04 28.63 -6.17
N PHE A 172 4.79 28.68 -7.48
CA PHE A 172 5.76 29.10 -8.49
C PHE A 172 5.34 30.31 -9.33
N GLY A 173 4.10 30.79 -9.17
CA GLY A 173 3.59 32.05 -9.73
C GLY A 173 3.43 33.08 -8.64
#